data_AF-A0A967T4V2-F1
#
_entry.id   AF-A0A967T4V2-F1
#
_cell.length_a   1.000
_cell.length_b   1.000
_cell.length_c   1.000
_cell.angle_alpha   90.00
_cell.angle_beta   90.00
_cell.angle_gamma   90.00
#
_symmetry.space_group_name_H-M   'P 1'
#
loop_
_entity.id
_entity.type
_entity.pdbx_description
1 polymer ?
#
loop_
_entity_poly.entity_id
_entity_poly.type
_entity_poly.pdbx_seq_one_letter_code
_entity_poly.pdbx_strand_id
1 'polypeptide(L)'
;MKDQHCVQFLQWALPQLHMSWPGFRKVRRQVCKRIGRRMRELGLEAVEDYRAYLSHHASEWERLDAMCRITISRFYRDRGVFAALEKSELPALLQRLRARGGHRLRAWSAGCGSG
;
A
#
# COMPACT_ATOMS: atom_id res chain seq x y z
N MET A 1 1.95 20.14 7.07
CA MET A 1 1.62 19.99 5.63
C MET A 1 0.11 20.00 5.45
N LYS A 2 -0.42 20.89 4.60
CA LYS A 2 -1.84 20.95 4.21
C LYS A 2 -2.19 19.78 3.27
N ASP A 3 -3.44 19.27 3.30
CA ASP A 3 -3.86 18.09 2.49
C ASP A 3 -3.64 18.34 0.99
N GLN A 4 -3.94 19.55 0.49
CA GLN A 4 -3.76 19.90 -0.92
C GLN A 4 -2.30 19.82 -1.39
N HIS A 5 -1.35 20.35 -0.61
CA HIS A 5 0.08 20.30 -0.95
C HIS A 5 0.57 18.85 -0.94
N CYS A 6 0.07 18.04 -0.01
CA CYS A 6 0.40 16.62 0.00
C CYS A 6 -0.15 15.88 -1.23
N VAL A 7 -1.38 16.18 -1.64
CA VAL A 7 -1.99 15.58 -2.84
C VAL A 7 -1.13 15.89 -4.07
N GLN A 8 -0.78 17.16 -4.28
CA GLN A 8 0.06 17.59 -5.40
C GLN A 8 1.44 16.92 -5.35
N PHE A 9 2.06 16.87 -4.16
CA PHE A 9 3.33 16.18 -3.97
C PHE A 9 3.25 14.69 -4.32
N LEU A 10 2.23 13.98 -3.84
CA LEU A 10 2.05 12.56 -4.12
C LEU A 10 1.74 12.31 -5.61
N GLN A 11 0.96 13.17 -6.27
CA GLN A 11 0.73 13.08 -7.71
C GLN A 11 2.01 13.19 -8.53
N TRP A 12 2.97 13.99 -8.06
CA TRP A 12 4.29 14.12 -8.67
C TRP A 12 5.24 12.97 -8.30
N ALA A 13 5.28 12.56 -7.03
CA ALA A 13 6.27 11.59 -6.53
C ALA A 13 5.93 10.14 -6.86
N LEU A 14 4.65 9.73 -6.81
CA LEU A 14 4.26 8.33 -6.96
C LEU A 14 4.66 7.71 -8.32
N PRO A 15 4.53 8.40 -9.47
CA PRO A 15 4.97 7.83 -10.75
C PRO A 15 6.46 7.48 -10.78
N GLN A 16 7.30 8.26 -10.08
CA GLN A 16 8.74 8.02 -9.97
C GLN A 16 9.06 6.79 -9.10
N LEU A 17 8.11 6.38 -8.25
CA LEU A 17 8.15 5.17 -7.43
C LEU A 17 7.43 3.98 -8.08
N HIS A 18 7.03 4.10 -9.35
CA HIS A 18 6.21 3.11 -10.05
C HIS A 18 4.86 2.84 -9.35
N MET A 19 4.30 3.85 -8.69
CA MET A 19 3.02 3.80 -7.99
C MET A 19 1.98 4.73 -8.65
N SER A 20 0.71 4.42 -8.44
CA SER A 20 -0.42 5.12 -9.09
C SER A 20 -1.28 5.88 -8.08
N TRP A 21 -1.46 7.19 -8.29
CA TRP A 21 -2.28 8.07 -7.45
C TRP A 21 -3.69 7.53 -7.11
N PRO A 22 -4.47 6.96 -8.06
CA PRO A 22 -5.73 6.29 -7.77
C PRO A 22 -5.74 5.36 -6.56
N GLY A 23 -4.65 4.60 -6.34
CA GLY A 23 -4.52 3.67 -5.20
C GLY A 23 -4.36 4.37 -3.84
N PHE A 24 -4.01 5.66 -3.83
CA PHE A 24 -3.72 6.42 -2.62
C PHE A 24 -4.89 7.26 -2.12
N ARG A 25 -5.99 7.40 -2.87
CA ARG A 25 -7.12 8.28 -2.52
C ARG A 25 -7.64 8.07 -1.09
N LYS A 26 -7.75 6.80 -0.65
CA LYS A 26 -8.25 6.43 0.68
C LYS A 26 -7.19 6.46 1.78
N VAL A 27 -5.91 6.29 1.44
CA VAL A 27 -4.81 6.14 2.42
C VAL A 27 -3.86 7.34 2.48
N ARG A 28 -4.03 8.33 1.59
CA ARG A 28 -3.14 9.50 1.48
C ARG A 28 -2.86 10.16 2.81
N ARG A 29 -3.86 10.33 3.69
CA ARG A 29 -3.69 11.01 4.98
C ARG A 29 -2.63 10.34 5.86
N GLN A 30 -2.56 9.01 5.84
CA GLN A 30 -1.55 8.27 6.59
C GLN A 30 -0.15 8.47 5.99
N VAL A 31 -0.05 8.43 4.67
CA VAL A 31 1.20 8.69 3.93
C VAL A 31 1.67 10.13 4.18
N CYS A 32 0.79 11.12 4.04
CA CYS A 32 1.05 12.53 4.34
C CYS A 32 1.53 12.75 5.77
N LYS A 33 0.97 12.02 6.75
CA LYS A 33 1.41 12.09 8.15
C LYS A 33 2.83 11.56 8.33
N ARG A 34 3.20 10.49 7.63
CA ARG A 34 4.55 9.92 7.64
C ARG A 34 5.55 10.88 6.98
N ILE A 35 5.24 11.38 5.79
CA ILE A 35 6.06 12.39 5.10
C ILE A 35 6.24 13.64 5.97
N GLY A 36 5.15 14.17 6.54
CA GLY A 36 5.23 15.34 7.40
C GLY A 36 6.06 15.10 8.68
N ARG A 37 6.12 13.86 9.19
CA ARG A 37 7.04 13.50 10.28
C ARG A 37 8.49 13.51 9.78
N ARG A 38 8.75 12.89 8.62
CA ARG A 38 10.08 12.86 8.01
C ARG A 38 10.62 14.26 7.72
N MET A 39 9.78 15.16 7.21
CA MET A 39 10.13 16.57 6.99
C MET A 39 10.58 17.25 8.29
N ARG A 40 9.86 17.05 9.40
CA ARG A 40 10.27 17.60 10.71
C ARG A 40 11.60 17.03 11.20
N GLU A 41 11.85 15.75 10.97
CA GLU A 41 13.14 15.12 11.30
C GLU A 41 14.31 15.69 10.46
N LEU A 42 14.01 16.19 9.26
CA LEU A 42 14.97 16.84 8.37
C LEU A 42 15.04 18.36 8.56
N GLY A 43 14.24 18.95 9.45
CA GLY A 43 14.15 20.40 9.62
C GLY A 43 13.51 21.16 8.45
N LEU A 44 12.68 20.48 7.64
CA LEU A 44 12.03 21.06 6.46
C LEU A 44 10.62 21.56 6.79
N GLU A 45 10.30 22.77 6.35
CA GLU A 45 9.03 23.44 6.67
C GLU A 45 7.97 23.26 5.57
N ALA A 46 8.40 23.27 4.30
CA ALA A 46 7.52 23.13 3.14
C ALA A 46 7.76 21.82 2.38
N VAL A 47 6.72 21.32 1.69
CA VAL A 47 6.83 20.06 0.94
C VAL A 47 7.69 20.24 -0.31
N GLU A 48 7.76 21.47 -0.79
CA GLU A 48 8.64 21.95 -1.85
C GLU A 48 10.12 21.79 -1.45
N ASP A 49 10.47 22.08 -0.19
CA ASP A 49 11.82 21.84 0.34
C ASP A 49 12.15 20.35 0.36
N TYR A 50 11.17 19.51 0.71
CA TYR A 50 11.35 18.05 0.67
C TYR A 50 11.52 17.52 -0.76
N ARG A 51 10.79 18.10 -1.72
CA ARG A 51 10.99 17.80 -3.15
C ARG A 51 12.38 18.20 -3.64
N ALA A 52 12.89 19.37 -3.24
CA ALA A 52 14.25 19.78 -3.54
C ALA A 52 15.27 18.82 -2.89
N TYR A 53 15.05 18.48 -1.62
CA TYR A 53 15.90 17.55 -0.86
C TYR A 53 16.03 16.18 -1.55
N LEU A 54 14.93 15.62 -2.07
CA LEU A 54 14.92 14.37 -2.86
C LEU A 54 15.79 14.42 -4.13
N SER A 55 16.00 15.61 -4.70
CA SER A 55 16.82 15.78 -5.90
C SER A 55 18.33 15.72 -5.59
N HIS A 56 18.70 16.05 -4.35
CA HIS A 56 20.10 16.01 -3.88
C HIS A 56 20.45 14.73 -3.12
N HIS A 57 19.46 13.94 -2.70
CA HIS A 57 19.64 12.77 -1.85
C HIS A 57 18.92 11.56 -2.43
N ALA A 58 19.58 10.84 -3.34
CA ALA A 58 18.99 9.67 -4.01
C ALA A 58 18.45 8.61 -3.02
N SER A 59 19.12 8.39 -1.89
CA SER A 59 18.71 7.43 -0.86
C SER A 59 17.43 7.83 -0.11
N GLU A 60 17.01 9.11 -0.16
CA GLU A 60 15.77 9.55 0.45
C GLU A 60 14.53 9.02 -0.31
N TRP A 61 14.67 8.67 -1.60
CA TRP A 61 13.59 8.04 -2.37
C TRP A 61 13.18 6.68 -1.80
N GLU A 62 14.13 5.89 -1.29
CA GLU A 62 13.83 4.61 -0.64
C GLU A 62 13.01 4.80 0.65
N ARG A 63 13.29 5.87 1.40
CA ARG A 63 12.53 6.24 2.59
C ARG A 63 11.12 6.68 2.22
N LEU A 64 10.98 7.47 1.15
CA LEU A 64 9.67 7.88 0.65
C LEU A 64 8.84 6.68 0.15
N ASP A 65 9.45 5.76 -0.58
CA ASP A 65 8.83 4.50 -1.00
C ASP A 65 8.29 3.71 0.20
N ALA A 66 9.13 3.50 1.22
CA ALA A 66 8.74 2.80 2.43
C ALA A 66 7.56 3.49 3.14
N MET A 67 7.55 4.82 3.19
CA MET A 67 6.44 5.58 3.79
C MET A 67 5.11 5.44 3.02
N CYS A 68 5.16 5.17 1.71
CA CYS A 68 3.99 4.97 0.86
C CYS A 68 3.35 3.59 1.01
N ARG A 69 4.08 2.59 1.53
CA ARG A 69 3.58 1.21 1.67
C ARG A 69 2.65 1.02 2.87
N ILE A 70 1.60 0.22 2.70
CA ILE A 70 0.71 -0.21 3.79
C ILE A 70 1.36 -1.43 4.45
N THR A 71 1.91 -1.23 5.66
CA THR A 71 2.63 -2.29 6.38
C THR A 71 1.76 -3.09 7.35
N ILE A 72 0.49 -2.69 7.54
CA ILE A 72 -0.39 -3.36 8.51
C ILE A 72 -1.03 -4.61 7.89
N SER A 73 -0.80 -5.76 8.52
CA SER A 73 -1.47 -7.04 8.28
C SER A 73 -2.02 -7.56 9.63
N ARG A 74 -3.02 -8.44 9.58
CA ARG A 74 -3.54 -9.16 10.76
C ARG A 74 -4.30 -10.41 10.30
N PHE A 75 -4.31 -11.44 11.14
CA PHE A 75 -5.11 -12.65 10.89
C PHE A 75 -6.59 -12.32 10.70
N TYR A 76 -7.21 -12.93 9.69
CA TYR A 76 -8.63 -12.76 9.36
C TYR A 76 -9.05 -11.28 9.29
N ARG A 77 -8.23 -10.43 8.65
CA ARG A 77 -8.39 -8.97 8.64
C ARG A 77 -9.80 -8.51 8.29
N ASP A 78 -10.42 -9.20 7.33
CA ASP A 78 -11.81 -9.05 6.94
C ASP A 78 -12.56 -10.37 7.19
N ARG A 79 -13.07 -10.53 8.41
CA ARG A 79 -13.72 -11.78 8.84
C ARG A 79 -14.88 -12.18 7.94
N GLY A 80 -15.60 -11.22 7.34
CA GLY A 80 -16.71 -11.50 6.44
C GLY A 80 -16.24 -12.20 5.17
N VAL A 81 -15.15 -11.72 4.57
CA VAL A 81 -14.53 -12.34 3.39
C VAL A 81 -14.06 -13.76 3.69
N PHE A 82 -13.37 -13.98 4.81
CA PHE A 82 -12.92 -15.33 5.18
C PHE A 82 -14.09 -16.27 5.52
N ALA A 83 -15.16 -15.77 6.15
CA ALA A 83 -16.36 -16.56 6.41
C ALA A 83 -17.06 -16.98 5.11
N ALA A 84 -17.15 -16.09 4.11
CA ALA A 84 -17.68 -16.42 2.80
C ALA A 84 -16.78 -17.44 2.08
N LEU A 85 -15.46 -17.24 2.14
CA LEU A 85 -14.50 -18.20 1.58
C LEU A 85 -14.70 -19.60 2.17
N GLU A 86 -14.81 -19.72 3.49
CA GLU A 86 -14.98 -20.99 4.18
C GLU A 86 -16.34 -21.64 3.89
N LYS A 87 -17.43 -20.86 3.93
CA LYS A 87 -18.80 -21.40 3.89
C LYS A 87 -19.35 -21.62 2.49
N SER A 88 -18.93 -20.82 1.49
CA SER A 88 -19.47 -20.90 0.13
C SER A 88 -18.40 -21.17 -0.93
N GLU A 89 -17.38 -20.31 -1.00
CA GLU A 89 -16.49 -20.29 -2.18
C GLU A 89 -15.53 -21.49 -2.22
N LEU A 90 -14.88 -21.81 -1.11
CA LEU A 90 -13.92 -22.91 -1.03
C LEU A 90 -14.61 -24.27 -1.25
N PRO A 91 -15.76 -24.60 -0.61
CA PRO A 91 -16.49 -25.83 -0.93
C PRO A 91 -16.87 -25.95 -2.41
N ALA A 92 -17.39 -24.87 -3.01
CA ALA A 92 -17.78 -24.86 -4.42
C ALA A 92 -16.59 -25.07 -5.37
N LEU A 93 -15.45 -24.42 -5.09
CA LEU A 93 -14.21 -24.60 -5.84
C LEU A 93 -13.69 -26.04 -5.73
N LEU A 94 -13.72 -26.63 -4.55
CA LEU A 94 -13.28 -28.01 -4.33
C LEU A 94 -14.18 -29.02 -5.05
N GLN A 95 -15.50 -28.80 -5.07
CA GLN A 95 -16.43 -29.65 -5.82
C GLN A 95 -16.11 -29.62 -7.32
N ARG A 96 -15.94 -28.42 -7.89
CA ARG A 96 -15.56 -28.24 -9.30
C ARG A 96 -14.21 -28.85 -9.64
N LEU A 97 -13.24 -28.74 -8.73
CA LEU A 97 -11.90 -29.32 -8.88
C LEU A 97 -11.98 -30.86 -8.94
N ARG A 98 -12.69 -31.47 -7.99
CA ARG A 98 -12.87 -32.93 -7.92
C ARG A 98 -13.62 -33.49 -9.12
N ALA A 99 -14.67 -32.79 -9.57
CA ALA A 99 -15.42 -33.19 -10.77
C ALA A 99 -14.56 -33.25 -12.05
N ARG A 100 -13.42 -32.54 -12.07
CA ARG A 100 -12.44 -32.55 -13.16
C ARG A 100 -11.26 -33.50 -12.90
N GLY A 101 -11.34 -34.36 -11.88
CA GLY A 101 -10.24 -35.25 -11.46
C GLY A 101 -9.07 -34.55 -10.75
N GLY A 102 -9.22 -33.26 -10.42
CA GLY A 102 -8.20 -32.49 -9.72
C GLY A 102 -8.20 -32.71 -8.21
N HIS A 103 -7.01 -32.63 -7.59
CA HIS A 103 -6.83 -32.80 -6.15
C HIS A 103 -5.97 -31.70 -5.51
N ARG A 104 -5.54 -30.70 -6.27
CA ARG A 104 -4.69 -29.61 -5.78
C ARG A 104 -5.28 -28.24 -6.14
N LEU A 105 -5.56 -27.44 -5.11
CA LEU A 105 -5.90 -26.03 -5.26
C LEU A 105 -4.61 -25.19 -5.16
N ARG A 106 -4.52 -24.13 -5.95
CA ARG A 106 -3.46 -23.12 -5.86
C ARG A 106 -4.11 -21.77 -5.59
N ALA A 107 -3.51 -21.00 -4.68
CA ALA A 107 -3.97 -19.66 -4.34
C ALA A 107 -2.77 -18.70 -4.37
N TRP A 108 -3.06 -17.42 -4.59
CA TRP A 108 -2.07 -16.35 -4.58
C TRP A 108 -2.53 -15.23 -3.64
N SER A 109 -1.69 -14.89 -2.66
CA SER A 109 -1.87 -13.73 -1.79
C SER A 109 -1.03 -12.56 -2.33
N ALA A 110 -1.65 -11.71 -3.15
CA ALA A 110 -1.00 -10.51 -3.69
C ALA A 110 -1.01 -9.39 -2.64
N GLY A 111 0.17 -8.89 -2.26
CA GLY A 111 0.30 -7.90 -1.18
C GLY A 111 0.13 -8.49 0.22
N CYS A 112 0.76 -9.64 0.49
CA CYS A 112 0.66 -10.40 1.75
C CYS A 112 1.15 -9.65 3.00
N GLY A 113 1.86 -8.53 2.85
CA GLY A 113 2.37 -7.77 3.98
C GLY A 113 3.39 -8.59 4.78
N SER A 114 3.00 -9.04 5.98
CA SER A 114 3.85 -9.81 6.89
C SER A 114 3.55 -11.32 6.92
N GLY A 115 2.65 -11.82 6.05
CA GLY A 115 2.23 -13.23 6.03
C GLY A 115 0.85 -13.41 5.42
#